data_AF-M5UZ90-F1
#
_entry.id   AF-M5UZ90-F1
#
_cell.length_a   1.000
_cell.length_b   1.000
_cell.length_c   1.000
_cell.angle_alpha   90.00
_cell.angle_beta   90.00
_cell.angle_gamma   90.00
#
_symmetry.space_group_name_H-M   'P 1'
#
loop_
_entity.id
_entity.type
_entity.pdbx_description
1 polymer ?
#
loop_
_entity_poly.entity_id
_entity_poly.type
_entity_poly.pdbx_seq_one_letter_code
_entity_poly.pdbx_strand_id
1 'polypeptide(L)' 'MAMTKLYDRKNALVAADMLNDKVIPWFEEEGVRLLRILTDRGTKVLWK' A
#
# COMPACT_ATOMS: atom_id res chain seq x y z
N MET A 1 9.23 -5.06 -12.68
CA MET A 1 7.99 -4.27 -12.71
C MET A 1 7.85 -3.59 -11.35
N ALA A 2 7.60 -2.29 -11.32
CA ALA A 2 7.38 -1.54 -10.08
C ALA A 2 6.07 -0.75 -10.21
N MET A 3 5.18 -0.87 -9.22
CA MET A 3 3.87 -0.22 -9.20
C MET A 3 3.87 0.86 -8.13
N THR A 4 3.35 2.03 -8.46
CA THR A 4 3.26 3.18 -7.55
C THR A 4 1.82 3.67 -7.53
N LYS A 5 1.31 3.99 -6.34
CA LYS A 5 0.04 4.69 -6.17
C LYS A 5 0.31 6.07 -5.61
N LEU A 6 -0.03 7.09 -6.39
CA LEU A 6 0.07 8.47 -5.97
C LEU A 6 -1.17 8.83 -5.16
N TYR A 7 -0.95 9.46 -4.02
CA TYR A 7 -1.99 10.01 -3.18
C TYR A 7 -1.76 11.52 -3.05
N ASP A 8 -2.85 12.28 -3.06
CA ASP A 8 -2.85 13.74 -3.27
C ASP A 8 -2.39 14.52 -2.02
N ARG A 9 -2.78 14.05 -0.84
CA ARG A 9 -2.46 14.68 0.43
C ARG A 9 -1.44 13.88 1.19
N LYS A 10 -0.38 14.52 1.70
CA LYS A 10 0.64 13.94 2.59
C LYS A 10 0.10 13.58 3.98
N ASN A 11 -0.98 12.81 4.04
CA ASN A 11 -1.63 12.32 5.25
C ASN A 11 -1.47 10.80 5.33
N ALA A 12 -0.83 10.34 6.42
CA ALA A 12 -0.57 8.93 6.65
C ALA A 12 -1.85 8.09 6.77
N LEU A 13 -2.94 8.65 7.30
CA LEU A 13 -4.22 7.94 7.41
C LEU A 13 -4.84 7.70 6.03
N VAL A 14 -4.89 8.73 5.18
CA VAL A 14 -5.42 8.62 3.82
C VAL A 14 -4.62 7.62 2.98
N ALA A 15 -3.29 7.60 3.14
CA ALA A 15 -2.46 6.61 2.49
C ALA A 15 -2.74 5.18 3.00
N ALA A 16 -2.92 5.00 4.31
CA ALA A 16 -3.26 3.70 4.90
C ALA A 16 -4.63 3.19 4.42
N ASP A 17 -5.65 4.06 4.42
CA ASP A 17 -7.00 3.72 3.94
C ASP A 17 -6.95 3.29 2.47
N MET A 18 -6.25 4.04 1.61
CA MET A 18 -6.07 3.67 0.20
C MET A 18 -5.38 2.30 0.04
N LEU A 19 -4.39 1.99 0.87
CA LEU A 19 -3.71 0.69 0.83
C LEU A 19 -4.65 -0.45 1.22
N ASN A 20 -5.39 -0.29 2.32
CA ASN A 20 -6.36 -1.27 2.82
C ASN A 20 -7.51 -1.52 1.84
N ASP A 21 -8.08 -0.45 1.28
CA ASP A 21 -9.34 -0.55 0.53
C ASP A 21 -9.14 -0.95 -0.94
N LYS A 22 -7.95 -0.69 -1.49
CA LYS A 22 -7.73 -0.82 -2.95
C LYS A 22 -6.51 -1.63 -3.32
N VAL A 23 -5.39 -1.41 -2.63
CA VAL A 23 -4.11 -2.01 -3.06
C VAL A 23 -4.03 -3.45 -2.60
N ILE A 24 -4.29 -3.73 -1.32
CA ILE A 24 -4.20 -5.09 -0.78
C ILE A 24 -5.21 -6.03 -1.42
N PRO A 25 -6.51 -5.69 -1.51
CA PRO A 25 -7.49 -6.59 -2.12
C PRO A 25 -7.14 -6.93 -3.57
N TRP A 26 -6.61 -5.96 -4.32
CA TRP A 26 -6.18 -6.21 -5.69
C TRP A 26 -5.04 -7.23 -5.78
N PHE A 27 -4.02 -7.15 -4.91
CA PHE A 27 -2.94 -8.15 -4.89
C PHE A 27 -3.43 -9.53 -4.41
N GLU A 28 -4.41 -9.57 -3.50
CA GLU A 28 -5.05 -10.83 -3.07
C GLU A 28 -5.84 -11.49 -4.21
N GLU A 29 -6.61 -10.69 -4.98
CA GLU A 29 -7.35 -11.14 -6.16
C GLU A 29 -6.43 -11.69 -7.25
N GLU A 30 -5.27 -11.05 -7.47
CA GLU A 30 -4.25 -11.52 -8.42
C GLU A 30 -3.43 -12.72 -7.88
N GLY A 31 -3.66 -13.15 -6.63
CA GLY A 31 -2.94 -14.25 -6.00
C GLY A 31 -1.45 -13.96 -5.72
N VAL A 32 -1.07 -12.68 -5.66
CA VAL A 32 0.31 -12.22 -5.50
C VAL A 32 0.59 -11.87 -4.04
N ARG A 33 1.56 -12.55 -3.43
CA ARG A 33 1.91 -12.32 -2.02
C ARG A 33 2.72 -11.04 -1.83
N LEU A 34 2.14 -10.04 -1.16
CA LEU A 34 2.82 -8.79 -0.82
C LEU A 34 3.89 -9.03 0.27
N LEU A 35 5.16 -8.73 -0.04
CA LEU A 35 6.27 -8.87 0.91
C LEU A 35 6.54 -7.60 1.72
N ARG A 36 6.42 -6.43 1.08
CA ARG A 36 6.62 -5.12 1.73
C ARG A 36 5.96 -4.01 0.94
N ILE A 37 5.49 -2.98 1.65
CA ILE A 37 5.04 -1.72 1.08
C ILE A 37 6.01 -0.62 1.54
N LEU A 38 6.58 0.11 0.58
CA LEU A 38 7.46 1.24 0.84
C LEU A 38 6.64 2.52 0.70
N THR A 39 6.54 3.29 1.78
CA THR A 39 5.93 4.63 1.77
C THR A 39 7.04 5.69 1.78
N ASP A 40 6.72 6.87 1.24
CA ASP A 40 7.59 8.06 1.21
C ASP A 40 7.96 8.58 2.60
N ARG A 41 7.27 8.13 3.65
CA ARG A 41 7.57 8.44 5.06
C ARG A 41 8.52 7.43 5.73
N GLY A 42 9.09 6.51 4.96
CA GLY A 42 9.94 5.42 5.44
C GLY A 42 9.16 4.11 5.61
N THR A 43 9.84 2.98 5.41
CA THR A 43 9.25 1.64 5.46
C THR A 43 8.57 1.40 6.80
N LYS A 44 7.24 1.36 6.85
CA LYS A 44 6.47 0.79 7.96
C LYS A 44 4.99 0.63 7.58
N VAL A 45 4.62 -0.59 7.19
CA VAL A 45 3.39 -1.23 7.67
C VAL A 45 3.76 -2.68 7.96
N LEU A 46 3.83 -3.01 9.24
CA LEU A 46 3.90 -4.40 9.69
C LEU A 46 2.50 -4.98 9.45
N TRP A 47 2.34 -5.70 8.34
CA TRP A 47 1.20 -6.60 8.17
C TRP A 47 1.52 -7.86 8.98
N LYS A 48 0.76 -8.08 10.06
CA LYS A 48 0.68 -9.37 10.73
C LYS A 48 -0.57 -10.08 10.23
#